data_AF-A0A7V9PQX6-F1
#
_entry.id   AF-A0A7V9PQX6-F1
#
_cell.length_a   1.000
_cell.length_b   1.000
_cell.length_c   1.000
_cell.angle_alpha   90.00
_cell.angle_beta   90.00
_cell.angle_gamma   90.00
#
_symmetry.space_group_name_H-M   'P 1'
#
loop_
_entity.id
_entity.type
_entity.pdbx_description
1 polymer ?
#
loop_
_entity_poly.entity_id
_entity_poly.type
_entity_poly.pdbx_seq_one_letter_code
_entity_poly.pdbx_strand_id
1 'polypeptide(L)'
;MKARGALAGAIGTWLMDLVTTGLLESQSKASMQREKEASPNGKSSVANLVERIEELTGVDLEPGQRSMATQGVHYGLGILPGSLYGSLRNRLPLLGAGRGVGYGVILWAVNDEYLNARLGLAGDFGAYPLQTHWRGLVGHIALGVATDTAIDVLGGRGESRAQST
;
A
#
# COMPACT_ATOMS: atom_id res chain seq x y z
N MET A 1 19.05 -4.69 6.91
CA MET A 1 17.93 -3.71 6.89
C MET A 1 17.04 -3.80 5.63
N LYS A 2 17.56 -3.61 4.41
CA LYS A 2 16.76 -3.65 3.15
C LYS A 2 15.90 -4.92 2.96
N ALA A 3 16.51 -6.11 3.04
CA ALA A 3 15.79 -7.37 2.87
C ALA A 3 14.70 -7.60 3.94
N ARG A 4 14.96 -7.19 5.20
CA ARG A 4 13.95 -7.24 6.28
C ARG A 4 12.80 -6.26 5.99
N GLY A 5 13.12 -5.06 5.54
CA GLY A 5 12.12 -4.06 5.14
C GLY A 5 11.26 -4.53 3.97
N ALA A 6 11.86 -5.18 2.96
CA ALA A 6 11.14 -5.77 1.84
C ALA A 6 10.15 -6.85 2.30
N LEU A 7 10.61 -7.83 3.08
CA LEU A 7 9.75 -8.89 3.63
C LEU A 7 8.65 -8.31 4.54
N ALA A 8 9.00 -7.35 5.38
CA ALA A 8 8.05 -6.69 6.25
C ALA A 8 7.02 -5.84 5.49
N GLY A 9 7.40 -5.25 4.35
CA GLY A 9 6.49 -4.58 3.43
C GLY A 9 5.47 -5.55 2.83
N ALA A 10 5.89 -6.76 2.44
CA ALA A 10 4.98 -7.81 2.00
C ALA A 10 4.00 -8.24 3.10
N ILE A 11 4.50 -8.46 4.32
CA ILE A 11 3.65 -8.78 5.49
C ILE A 11 2.64 -7.65 5.76
N GLY A 12 3.08 -6.40 5.68
CA GLY A 12 2.20 -5.23 5.85
C GLY A 12 1.12 -5.15 4.79
N THR A 13 1.45 -5.45 3.52
CA THR A 13 0.49 -5.51 2.42
C THR A 13 -0.57 -6.58 2.67
N TRP A 14 -0.14 -7.78 3.05
CA TRP A 14 -1.06 -8.86 3.41
C TRP A 14 -1.99 -8.48 4.56
N LEU A 15 -1.49 -7.83 5.62
CA LEU A 15 -2.35 -7.40 6.73
C LEU A 15 -3.32 -6.29 6.31
N MET A 16 -2.85 -5.35 5.48
CA MET A 16 -3.72 -4.33 4.90
C MET A 16 -4.89 -4.97 4.17
N ASP A 17 -4.63 -5.95 3.29
CA ASP A 17 -5.67 -6.64 2.53
C ASP A 17 -6.73 -7.25 3.46
N LEU A 18 -6.31 -7.92 4.54
CA LEU A 18 -7.22 -8.47 5.55
C LEU A 18 -8.09 -7.40 6.19
N VAL A 19 -7.47 -6.30 6.65
CA VAL A 19 -8.17 -5.20 7.31
C VAL A 19 -9.14 -4.51 6.35
N THR A 20 -8.70 -4.20 5.13
CA THR A 20 -9.54 -3.52 4.15
C THR A 20 -10.67 -4.41 3.65
N THR A 21 -10.45 -5.73 3.56
CA THR A 21 -11.52 -6.68 3.20
C THR A 21 -12.60 -6.70 4.28
N GLY A 22 -12.21 -6.81 5.56
CA GLY A 22 -13.18 -6.77 6.66
C GLY A 22 -13.95 -5.44 6.74
N LEU A 23 -13.30 -4.31 6.44
CA LEU A 23 -13.98 -3.00 6.38
C LEU A 23 -14.91 -2.90 5.16
N LEU A 24 -14.52 -3.46 4.02
CA LEU A 24 -15.32 -3.46 2.80
C LEU A 24 -16.62 -4.26 2.99
N GLU A 25 -16.57 -5.39 3.69
CA GLU A 25 -17.75 -6.21 4.00
C GLU A 25 -18.80 -5.46 4.83
N SER A 26 -18.38 -4.48 5.62
CA SER A 26 -19.26 -3.60 6.41
C SER A 26 -19.82 -2.41 5.62
N GLN A 27 -19.32 -2.16 4.41
CA GLN A 27 -19.65 -0.99 3.61
C GLN A 27 -21.04 -1.14 2.95
N SER A 28 -21.81 -0.06 2.91
CA SER A 28 -23.14 -0.09 2.28
C SER A 28 -23.05 -0.32 0.77
N LYS A 29 -24.05 -1.01 0.20
CA LYS A 29 -24.13 -1.23 -1.26
C LYS A 29 -24.10 0.06 -2.07
N ALA A 30 -24.74 1.12 -1.57
CA ALA A 30 -24.73 2.44 -2.21
C ALA A 30 -23.32 3.06 -2.25
N SER A 31 -22.54 2.89 -1.16
CA SER A 31 -21.17 3.38 -1.10
C SER A 31 -20.25 2.57 -2.03
N MET A 32 -20.36 1.24 -2.04
CA MET A 32 -19.61 0.39 -2.98
C MET A 32 -19.93 0.69 -4.45
N GLN A 33 -21.21 0.95 -4.76
CA GLN A 33 -21.61 1.32 -6.12
C GLN A 33 -21.00 2.67 -6.54
N ARG A 34 -21.04 3.67 -5.67
CA ARG A 34 -20.40 4.97 -5.94
C ARG A 34 -18.89 4.84 -6.12
N GLU A 35 -18.22 4.02 -5.31
CA GLU A 35 -16.79 3.74 -5.46
C GLU A 35 -16.48 3.09 -6.82
N LYS A 36 -17.32 2.16 -7.28
CA LYS A 36 -17.18 1.54 -8.61
C LYS A 36 -17.39 2.54 -9.74
N GLU A 37 -18.38 3.43 -9.61
CA GLU A 37 -18.66 4.50 -10.60
C GLU A 37 -17.55 5.55 -10.65
N ALA A 38 -16.93 5.86 -9.52
CA ALA A 38 -15.79 6.78 -9.43
C ALA A 38 -14.49 6.18 -9.99
N SER A 39 -14.40 4.85 -10.07
CA SER A 39 -13.19 4.16 -10.50
C SER A 39 -13.04 4.15 -12.02
N PRO A 40 -11.92 4.68 -12.57
CA PRO A 40 -11.66 4.65 -14.00
C PRO A 40 -11.71 3.22 -14.54
N ASN A 41 -12.33 3.05 -15.72
CA ASN A 41 -12.52 1.76 -16.38
C ASN A 41 -13.27 0.71 -15.54
N GLY A 42 -13.90 1.10 -14.41
CA GLY A 42 -14.51 0.17 -13.46
C GLY A 42 -13.51 -0.76 -12.77
N LYS A 43 -12.23 -0.39 -12.73
CA LYS A 43 -11.10 -1.19 -12.22
C LYS A 43 -10.47 -0.55 -10.98
N SER A 44 -9.76 -1.35 -10.18
CA SER A 44 -8.92 -0.81 -9.10
C SER A 44 -7.75 0.00 -9.67
N SER A 45 -7.16 0.88 -8.85
CA SER A 45 -5.98 1.67 -9.26
C SER A 45 -4.79 0.80 -9.69
N VAL A 46 -4.57 -0.33 -9.02
CA VAL A 46 -3.52 -1.30 -9.38
C VAL A 46 -3.82 -1.96 -10.73
N ALA A 47 -5.07 -2.34 -11.00
CA ALA A 47 -5.45 -2.92 -12.29
C ALA A 47 -5.32 -1.90 -13.43
N ASN A 48 -5.71 -0.64 -13.20
CA ASN A 48 -5.47 0.45 -14.15
C ASN A 48 -3.96 0.70 -14.38
N LEU A 49 -3.12 0.50 -13.36
CA LEU A 49 -1.68 0.62 -13.51
C LEU A 49 -1.10 -0.50 -14.37
N VAL A 50 -1.56 -1.75 -14.18
CA VAL A 50 -1.17 -2.89 -15.03
C VAL A 50 -1.57 -2.64 -16.48
N GLU A 51 -2.80 -2.21 -16.74
CA GLU A 51 -3.27 -1.90 -18.08
C GLU A 51 -2.43 -0.80 -18.75
N ARG A 52 -2.07 0.25 -18.01
CA ARG A 52 -1.15 1.27 -18.53
C ARG A 52 0.24 0.71 -18.86
N ILE A 53 0.74 -0.24 -18.08
CA ILE A 53 2.02 -0.88 -18.38
C ILE A 53 1.91 -1.72 -19.65
N GLU A 54 0.80 -2.45 -19.84
CA GLU A 54 0.50 -3.18 -21.08
C GLU A 54 0.49 -2.22 -22.29
N GLU A 55 -0.22 -1.09 -22.19
CA GLU A 55 -0.27 -0.06 -23.24
C GLU A 55 1.10 0.53 -23.58
N LEU A 56 1.92 0.84 -22.56
CA LEU A 56 3.24 1.44 -22.75
C LEU A 56 4.28 0.47 -23.30
N THR A 57 4.14 -0.82 -22.99
CA THR A 57 5.10 -1.87 -23.39
C THR A 57 4.68 -2.63 -24.64
N GLY A 58 3.41 -2.54 -25.03
CA GLY A 58 2.83 -3.33 -26.12
C GLY A 58 2.64 -4.81 -25.77
N VAL A 59 2.77 -5.19 -24.49
CA VAL A 59 2.54 -6.56 -24.02
C VAL A 59 1.05 -6.72 -23.74
N ASP A 60 0.42 -7.74 -24.32
CA ASP A 60 -0.95 -8.14 -24.00
C ASP A 60 -0.93 -9.37 -23.09
N LEU A 61 -1.42 -9.21 -21.87
CA LEU A 61 -1.49 -10.27 -20.88
C LEU A 61 -2.81 -11.02 -20.98
N GLU A 62 -2.73 -12.35 -21.02
CA GLU A 62 -3.91 -13.20 -20.85
C GLU A 62 -4.57 -12.94 -19.48
N PRO A 63 -5.88 -13.19 -19.31
CA PRO A 63 -6.58 -12.88 -18.06
C PRO A 63 -5.93 -13.44 -16.79
N GLY A 64 -5.39 -14.66 -16.85
CA GLY A 64 -4.65 -15.27 -15.74
C GLY A 64 -3.35 -14.54 -15.42
N GLN A 65 -2.59 -14.16 -16.45
CA GLN A 65 -1.34 -13.41 -16.31
C GLN A 65 -1.61 -12.00 -15.77
N ARG A 66 -2.68 -11.34 -16.23
CA ARG A 66 -3.09 -10.00 -15.75
C ARG A 66 -3.44 -10.02 -14.26
N SER A 67 -4.13 -11.07 -13.80
CA SER A 67 -4.41 -11.25 -12.36
C SER A 67 -3.12 -11.39 -11.55
N MET A 68 -2.18 -12.23 -12.01
CA MET A 68 -0.87 -12.38 -11.37
C MET A 68 -0.06 -11.08 -11.39
N ALA A 69 -0.07 -10.35 -12.49
CA ALA A 69 0.61 -9.06 -12.62
C ALA A 69 0.01 -8.02 -11.66
N THR A 70 -1.32 -7.96 -11.55
CA THR A 70 -2.02 -7.08 -10.60
C THR A 70 -1.59 -7.38 -9.17
N GLN A 71 -1.58 -8.65 -8.77
CA GLN A 71 -1.12 -9.04 -7.44
C GLN A 71 0.38 -8.75 -7.23
N GLY A 72 1.21 -8.98 -8.25
CA GLY A 72 2.64 -8.69 -8.21
C GLY A 72 2.93 -7.21 -8.04
N VAL A 73 2.24 -6.34 -8.78
CA VAL A 73 2.33 -4.88 -8.65
C VAL A 73 1.83 -4.45 -7.26
N HIS A 74 0.71 -4.99 -6.78
CA HIS A 74 0.19 -4.70 -5.43
C HIS A 74 1.21 -4.99 -4.33
N TYR A 75 1.79 -6.19 -4.31
CA TYR A 75 2.85 -6.51 -3.36
C TYR A 75 4.12 -5.69 -3.60
N GLY A 76 4.46 -5.39 -4.85
CA GLY A 76 5.59 -4.52 -5.20
C GLY A 76 5.45 -3.13 -4.56
N LEU A 77 4.25 -2.57 -4.58
CA LEU A 77 3.92 -1.28 -3.95
C LEU A 77 4.03 -1.30 -2.43
N GLY A 78 4.03 -2.45 -1.76
CA GLY A 78 4.36 -2.57 -0.34
C GLY A 78 5.83 -2.91 -0.07
N ILE A 79 6.41 -3.80 -0.87
CA ILE A 79 7.79 -4.29 -0.73
C ILE A 79 8.80 -3.15 -0.94
N LEU A 80 8.65 -2.36 -2.00
CA LEU A 80 9.59 -1.31 -2.36
C LEU A 80 9.66 -0.21 -1.28
N PRO A 81 8.55 0.43 -0.86
CA PRO A 81 8.60 1.41 0.22
C PRO A 81 8.92 0.76 1.57
N GLY A 82 8.54 -0.49 1.83
CA GLY A 82 8.92 -1.20 3.05
C GLY A 82 10.44 -1.39 3.17
N SER A 83 11.11 -1.72 2.07
CA SER A 83 12.57 -1.80 1.98
C SER A 83 13.25 -0.44 2.26
N LEU A 84 12.68 0.63 1.70
CA LEU A 84 13.14 1.99 1.93
C LEU A 84 12.94 2.41 3.41
N TYR A 85 11.74 2.21 3.95
CA TYR A 85 11.41 2.48 5.34
C TYR A 85 12.34 1.74 6.30
N GLY A 86 12.53 0.43 6.10
CA GLY A 86 13.42 -0.37 6.93
C GLY A 86 14.89 0.07 6.87
N SER A 87 15.31 0.75 5.80
CA SER A 87 16.66 1.33 5.66
C SER A 87 16.81 2.69 6.33
N LEU A 88 15.72 3.45 6.47
CA LEU A 88 15.73 4.84 6.94
C LEU A 88 15.23 5.00 8.38
N ARG A 89 14.39 4.09 8.90
CA ARG A 89 13.71 4.22 10.20
C ARG A 89 14.65 4.44 11.40
N ASN A 90 15.86 3.89 11.35
CA ASN A 90 16.87 4.05 12.41
C ASN A 90 17.72 5.32 12.25
N ARG A 91 17.70 5.95 11.06
CA ARG A 91 18.47 7.17 10.76
C ARG A 91 17.65 8.44 10.95
N LEU A 92 16.32 8.31 10.85
CA LEU A 92 15.37 9.39 10.97
C LEU A 92 14.46 9.09 12.16
N PRO A 93 14.75 9.62 13.37
CA PRO A 93 13.99 9.33 14.58
C PRO A 93 12.48 9.58 14.42
N LEU A 94 12.10 10.55 13.59
CA LEU A 94 10.71 10.86 13.27
C LEU A 94 9.98 9.70 12.56
N LEU A 95 10.67 8.93 11.70
CA LEU A 95 10.08 7.78 11.02
C LEU A 95 9.87 6.59 11.98
N GLY A 96 10.77 6.40 12.95
CA GLY A 96 10.69 5.32 13.95
C GLY A 96 9.75 5.61 15.12
N ALA A 97 9.57 6.88 15.50
CA ALA A 97 8.82 7.27 16.70
C ALA A 97 7.32 6.89 16.66
N GLY A 98 6.73 6.78 15.46
CA GLY A 98 5.34 6.41 15.26
C GLY A 98 5.06 4.92 15.12
N ARG A 99 6.06 4.04 15.30
CA ARG A 99 5.95 2.58 15.09
C ARG A 99 5.26 2.21 13.78
N GLY A 100 5.62 2.91 12.70
CA GLY A 100 5.05 2.71 11.37
C GLY A 100 3.74 3.46 11.05
N VAL A 101 3.05 4.08 12.04
CA VAL A 101 1.82 4.84 11.78
C VAL A 101 2.06 6.00 10.80
N GLY A 102 3.05 6.84 11.07
CA GLY A 102 3.37 7.98 10.19
C GLY A 102 3.78 7.54 8.79
N TYR A 103 4.52 6.43 8.68
CA TYR A 103 4.87 5.81 7.40
C TYR A 103 3.62 5.36 6.62
N GLY A 104 2.69 4.67 7.27
CA GLY A 104 1.42 4.28 6.69
C GLY A 104 0.60 5.48 6.21
N VAL A 105 0.42 6.49 7.05
CA VAL A 105 -0.32 7.71 6.70
C VAL A 105 0.29 8.43 5.51
N ILE A 106 1.63 8.54 5.45
CA ILE A 106 2.33 9.15 4.31
C ILE A 106 2.09 8.33 3.04
N LEU A 107 2.18 7.00 3.12
CA LEU A 107 1.90 6.15 1.96
C LEU A 107 0.47 6.29 1.46
N TRP A 108 -0.52 6.31 2.36
CA TRP A 108 -1.91 6.54 1.97
C TRP A 108 -2.08 7.89 1.26
N ALA A 109 -1.62 8.98 1.89
CA ALA A 109 -1.78 10.32 1.34
C ALA A 109 -1.07 10.47 -0.02
N VAL A 110 0.12 9.88 -0.17
CA VAL A 110 0.89 9.98 -1.41
C VAL A 110 0.35 9.03 -2.48
N ASN A 111 0.09 7.77 -2.15
CA ASN A 111 -0.31 6.75 -3.13
C ASN A 111 -1.80 6.87 -3.50
N ASP A 112 -2.67 6.72 -2.50
CA ASP A 112 -4.12 6.60 -2.73
C ASP A 112 -4.71 7.94 -3.12
N GLU A 113 -4.34 9.01 -2.41
CA GLU A 113 -5.01 10.30 -2.56
C GLU A 113 -4.36 11.20 -3.62
N TYR A 114 -3.03 11.11 -3.79
CA TYR A 114 -2.31 12.00 -4.70
C TYR A 114 -1.90 11.33 -6.02
N LEU A 115 -1.05 10.31 -5.98
CA LEU A 115 -0.47 9.71 -7.19
C LEU A 115 -1.53 8.99 -8.03
N ASN A 116 -2.40 8.17 -7.42
CA ASN A 116 -3.41 7.44 -8.17
C ASN A 116 -4.36 8.39 -8.91
N ALA A 117 -4.85 9.45 -8.26
CA ALA A 117 -5.67 10.48 -8.91
C ALA A 117 -4.89 11.26 -9.97
N ARG A 118 -3.67 11.72 -9.65
CA ARG A 118 -2.85 12.54 -10.57
C ARG A 118 -2.44 11.79 -11.83
N LEU A 119 -2.28 10.48 -11.72
CA LEU A 119 -1.99 9.58 -12.82
C LEU A 119 -3.27 9.09 -13.52
N GLY A 120 -4.47 9.39 -13.04
CA GLY A 120 -5.73 8.89 -13.60
C GLY A 120 -5.93 7.38 -13.44
N LEU A 121 -5.28 6.78 -12.43
CA LEU A 121 -5.47 5.39 -12.03
C LEU A 121 -6.68 5.24 -11.09
N ALA A 122 -7.02 6.32 -10.38
CA ALA A 122 -8.24 6.50 -9.61
C ALA A 122 -8.93 7.81 -10.04
N GLY A 123 -10.21 7.95 -9.70
CA GLY A 123 -10.93 9.23 -9.83
C GLY A 123 -10.44 10.28 -8.82
N ASP A 124 -10.95 11.51 -8.94
CA ASP A 124 -10.64 12.58 -7.99
C ASP A 124 -11.16 12.27 -6.57
N PHE A 125 -10.51 12.86 -5.55
CA PHE A 125 -10.87 12.70 -4.14
C PHE A 125 -12.38 12.85 -3.89
N GLY A 126 -13.01 13.90 -4.43
CA GLY A 126 -14.43 14.17 -4.20
C GLY A 126 -15.41 13.19 -4.87
N ALA A 127 -14.94 12.33 -5.78
CA ALA A 127 -15.78 11.33 -6.44
C ALA A 127 -16.04 10.10 -5.55
N TYR A 128 -15.10 9.78 -4.66
CA TYR A 128 -15.19 8.60 -3.80
C TYR A 128 -16.00 8.89 -2.52
N PRO A 129 -16.68 7.86 -1.97
CA PRO A 129 -17.25 7.95 -0.63
C PRO A 129 -16.17 8.20 0.43
N LEU A 130 -16.50 8.98 1.47
CA LEU A 130 -15.61 9.19 2.63
C LEU A 130 -15.17 7.87 3.28
N GLN A 131 -16.05 6.85 3.24
CA GLN A 131 -15.76 5.52 3.73
C GLN A 131 -14.60 4.84 2.99
N THR A 132 -14.43 5.10 1.69
CA THR A 132 -13.33 4.56 0.88
C THR A 132 -11.99 5.13 1.33
N HIS A 133 -11.92 6.45 1.54
CA HIS A 133 -10.73 7.11 2.09
C HIS A 133 -10.39 6.61 3.49
N TRP A 134 -11.40 6.47 4.36
CA TRP A 134 -11.19 5.96 5.71
C TRP A 134 -10.69 4.52 5.71
N ARG A 135 -11.28 3.67 4.86
CA ARG A 135 -10.83 2.29 4.67
C ARG A 135 -9.38 2.24 4.17
N GLY A 136 -9.03 3.06 3.19
CA GLY A 136 -7.66 3.20 2.69
C GLY A 136 -6.68 3.63 3.78
N LEU A 137 -7.02 4.67 4.55
CA LEU A 137 -6.20 5.18 5.67
C LEU A 137 -5.97 4.11 6.75
N VAL A 138 -7.04 3.46 7.22
CA VAL A 138 -6.93 2.41 8.25
C VAL A 138 -6.10 1.23 7.73
N GLY A 139 -6.30 0.82 6.48
CA GLY A 139 -5.49 -0.20 5.83
C GLY A 139 -4.00 0.15 5.80
N HIS A 140 -3.66 1.38 5.42
CA HIS A 140 -2.27 1.82 5.36
C HIS A 140 -1.64 2.01 6.74
N ILE A 141 -2.39 2.40 7.76
CA ILE A 141 -1.91 2.39 9.15
C ILE A 141 -1.59 0.96 9.57
N ALA A 142 -2.45 -0.01 9.26
CA ALA A 142 -2.20 -1.42 9.53
C ALA A 142 -0.96 -1.93 8.79
N LEU A 143 -0.79 -1.58 7.51
CA LEU A 143 0.42 -1.85 6.74
C LEU A 143 1.66 -1.31 7.45
N GLY A 144 1.64 -0.03 7.81
CA GLY A 144 2.80 0.64 8.39
C GLY A 144 3.20 0.04 9.73
N VAL A 145 2.24 -0.19 10.63
CA VAL A 145 2.47 -0.81 11.94
C VAL A 145 2.99 -2.25 11.79
N ALA A 146 2.41 -3.03 10.89
CA ALA A 146 2.85 -4.39 10.62
C ALA A 146 4.27 -4.42 10.04
N THR A 147 4.58 -3.54 9.08
CA THR A 147 5.93 -3.44 8.51
C THR A 147 6.96 -3.07 9.58
N ASP A 148 6.68 -2.07 10.42
CA ASP A 148 7.61 -1.68 11.50
C ASP A 148 7.83 -2.81 12.51
N THR A 149 6.73 -3.44 12.94
CA THR A 149 6.77 -4.54 13.90
C THR A 149 7.48 -5.76 13.34
N ALA A 150 7.24 -6.11 12.08
CA ALA A 150 7.90 -7.22 11.41
C ALA A 150 9.41 -6.97 11.27
N ILE A 151 9.85 -5.74 10.97
CA ILE A 151 11.28 -5.40 10.96
C ILE A 151 11.90 -5.65 12.33
N ASP A 152 11.22 -5.25 13.41
CA ASP A 152 11.71 -5.45 14.77
C ASP A 152 11.80 -6.94 15.14
N VAL A 153 10.77 -7.72 14.84
CA VAL A 153 10.73 -9.18 15.08
C VAL A 153 11.80 -9.91 14.27
N LEU A 154 12.09 -9.47 13.05
CA LEU A 154 13.15 -10.01 12.19
C LEU A 154 14.57 -9.60 12.65
N GLY A 155 14.72 -8.97 13.81
CA GLY A 155 16.02 -8.61 14.40
C GLY A 155 16.44 -7.15 14.21
N GLY A 156 15.53 -6.27 13.78
CA GLY A 156 15.82 -4.85 13.48
C GLY A 156 16.25 -4.00 14.68
N ARG A 157 15.90 -4.40 15.93
CA ARG A 157 16.31 -3.68 17.15
C ARG A 157 17.71 -4.02 17.64
N GLY A 158 18.19 -5.24 17.40
CA GLY A 158 19.47 -5.73 17.92
C GLY A 158 20.69 -5.06 17.28
N GLU A 159 20.61 -4.76 15.98
CA GLU A 159 21.73 -4.16 15.22
C GLU A 159 21.98 -2.68 15.56
N SER A 160 20.97 -1.93 16.00
CA SER A 160 21.13 -0.51 16.35
C SER A 160 21.85 -0.31 17.67
N ARG A 161 21.78 -1.29 18.58
CA ARG A 161 22.47 -1.26 19.88
C ARG A 161 23.95 -1.63 19.78
N ALA A 162 24.33 -2.39 18.75
CA ALA A 162 25.71 -2.84 18.53
C ALA A 162 26.58 -1.82 17.76
N GLN A 163 25.97 -0.82 17.10
CA GLN A 163 26.69 0.24 16.37
C GLN A 163 26.91 1.51 17.20
N SER A 164 26.49 1.51 18.47
CA SER A 164 26.63 2.61 19.42
C SER A 164 27.69 2.35 20.51
N THR A 165 28.50 1.30 20.33
CA THR A 165 29.67 0.94 21.15
C THR A 165 30.90 0.88 20.27
#